data_AF-A0A930GQJ9-F1
#
_entry.id   AF-A0A930GQJ9-F1
#
_cell.length_a   1.000
_cell.length_b   1.000
_cell.length_c   1.000
_cell.angle_alpha   90.00
_cell.angle_beta   90.00
_cell.angle_gamma   90.00
#
_symmetry.space_group_name_H-M   'P 1'
#
loop_
_entity.id
_entity.type
_entity.pdbx_description
1 polymer ?
#
loop_
_entity_poly.entity_id
_entity_poly.type
_entity_poly.pdbx_seq_one_letter_code
_entity_poly.pdbx_strand_id
1 'polypeptide(L)'
;LYTESYQIVVNKKLKLNSVEDLAGLRVSVGEEGSGVLKNAKNILRAYGMTVNDIDVRYLSFEDAANALKNGEIDAFFVTASAPTKAISDLADSNVPIDILSLDERAIRFLQNSYNGYSVTTIKKGTYKGINKDITTVGVMAVLVANNNMSSSNIETVLNLIKAHQDSFNKISGNTVDFFDEATLNSIVVPFHKAASEWYSANGITGLKAEVKADNVSRKTLNLDMYQTVAVAVLALFIGVLLKERIKFLTTFCIPAPVVGGMIFAIIFCALYALGILEINFDETLRNVCMVMFFTSVGFQANMKVLKSGGKGTFIFLALVLVLIISQNFVAVGLSKLLGINPLIGMCTGSISMIGGHGTAGAFGPLLEDMNVDGATTLATAAATFGLVAGSLMGGPLANGLIKKKNLMDTAVYEDDSMLVEEEIKHRREVSMYAPAVYQLTLAMGIGTVISFVLSKTGMTFPIYIGSMIVAAVMRNISEYTDGFRIHMGEINDLGSICLSLFLGVAMITLKLWQLAALALPLFILLAGQVVLMYIFARFIVFKCMRSDYDAAVLAAGTCGFGMGATPNAMANMQAVTEKYLPSVKAFLLVPIVGSMFADFLNSLTITFFINFLG
;
A
#
# COMPACT_ATOMS: atom_id res chain seq x y z
N LEU A 1 -8.05 17.57 -25.92
CA LEU A 1 -7.84 18.83 -25.17
C LEU A 1 -7.16 19.83 -26.07
N TYR A 2 -5.87 19.67 -26.35
CA TYR A 2 -5.11 20.52 -27.25
C TYR A 2 -3.96 19.71 -27.86
N THR A 3 -3.33 20.23 -28.90
CA THR A 3 -2.15 19.59 -29.49
C THR A 3 -0.90 19.98 -28.70
N GLU A 4 -0.20 18.99 -28.18
CA GLU A 4 1.12 19.14 -27.58
C GLU A 4 2.17 19.02 -28.67
N SER A 5 2.78 20.14 -29.04
CA SER A 5 3.78 20.20 -30.11
C SER A 5 5.15 19.77 -29.59
N TYR A 6 5.91 19.08 -30.43
CA TYR A 6 7.29 18.72 -30.12
C TYR A 6 8.23 19.87 -30.42
N GLN A 7 9.03 20.22 -29.42
CA GLN A 7 9.92 21.37 -29.46
C GLN A 7 11.30 20.91 -29.04
N ILE A 8 12.26 20.96 -29.97
CA ILE A 8 13.65 20.62 -29.73
C ILE A 8 14.42 21.93 -29.64
N VAL A 9 14.57 22.42 -28.41
CA VAL A 9 15.19 23.71 -28.13
C VAL A 9 16.69 23.50 -28.06
N VAL A 10 17.44 24.29 -28.81
CA VAL A 10 18.89 24.17 -28.93
C VAL A 10 19.58 25.49 -28.64
N ASN A 11 20.82 25.43 -28.15
CA ASN A 11 21.67 26.60 -28.05
C ASN A 11 22.05 27.10 -29.46
N LYS A 12 21.55 28.30 -29.83
CA LYS A 12 21.76 28.90 -31.17
C LYS A 12 23.23 29.10 -31.51
N LYS A 13 24.11 29.22 -30.50
CA LYS A 13 25.56 29.37 -30.72
C LYS A 13 26.18 28.14 -31.40
N LEU A 14 25.58 26.97 -31.27
CA LEU A 14 26.06 25.72 -31.86
C LEU A 14 25.68 25.57 -33.34
N LYS A 15 24.77 26.41 -33.87
CA LYS A 15 24.37 26.43 -35.29
C LYS A 15 23.91 25.06 -35.82
N LEU A 16 23.18 24.32 -35.00
CA LEU A 16 22.60 23.02 -35.36
C LEU A 16 21.47 23.22 -36.39
N ASN A 17 21.40 22.37 -37.41
CA ASN A 17 20.41 22.46 -38.48
C ASN A 17 19.44 21.27 -38.48
N SER A 18 19.85 20.15 -37.89
CA SER A 18 19.14 18.88 -37.93
C SER A 18 19.19 18.17 -36.57
N VAL A 19 18.36 17.14 -36.39
CA VAL A 19 18.34 16.35 -35.16
C VAL A 19 19.59 15.47 -35.07
N GLU A 20 20.16 15.06 -36.21
CA GLU A 20 21.43 14.34 -36.32
C GLU A 20 22.60 15.10 -35.66
N ASP A 21 22.56 16.43 -35.69
CA ASP A 21 23.58 17.29 -35.09
C ASP A 21 23.57 17.24 -33.54
N LEU A 22 22.61 16.56 -32.92
CA LEU A 22 22.60 16.33 -31.48
C LEU A 22 23.62 15.30 -31.02
N ALA A 23 24.22 14.53 -31.94
CA ALA A 23 25.16 13.45 -31.61
C ALA A 23 26.32 13.95 -30.73
N GLY A 24 26.52 13.29 -29.58
CA GLY A 24 27.55 13.61 -28.59
C GLY A 24 27.30 14.87 -27.75
N LEU A 25 26.20 15.59 -27.97
CA LEU A 25 25.84 16.77 -27.18
C LEU A 25 25.14 16.39 -25.88
N ARG A 26 25.13 17.32 -24.92
CA ARG A 26 24.39 17.19 -23.66
C ARG A 26 22.93 17.53 -23.90
N VAL A 27 22.05 16.54 -23.87
CA VAL A 27 20.66 16.72 -24.29
C VAL A 27 19.70 16.23 -23.22
N SER A 28 18.81 17.12 -22.76
CA SER A 28 17.70 16.71 -21.90
C SER A 28 16.56 16.11 -22.72
N VAL A 29 16.13 14.89 -22.36
CA VAL A 29 15.07 14.15 -23.05
C VAL A 29 13.77 14.09 -22.25
N GLY A 30 13.66 14.89 -21.18
CA GLY A 30 12.56 14.84 -20.21
C GLY A 30 12.82 13.85 -19.08
N GLU A 31 11.98 13.89 -18.04
CA GLU A 31 12.10 13.04 -16.85
C GLU A 31 11.92 11.54 -17.15
N GLU A 32 12.44 10.68 -16.28
CA GLU A 32 12.22 9.24 -16.40
C GLU A 32 10.72 8.90 -16.34
N GLY A 33 10.29 7.97 -17.19
CA GLY A 33 8.87 7.59 -17.32
C GLY A 33 7.98 8.62 -18.01
N SER A 34 8.49 9.81 -18.37
CA SER A 34 7.68 10.86 -19.01
C SER A 34 7.30 10.54 -20.46
N GLY A 35 6.19 11.13 -20.92
CA GLY A 35 5.81 11.11 -22.34
C GLY A 35 6.87 11.76 -23.23
N VAL A 36 7.56 12.79 -22.72
CA VAL A 36 8.64 13.50 -23.42
C VAL A 36 9.79 12.56 -23.75
N LEU A 37 10.21 11.70 -22.82
CA LEU A 37 11.25 10.70 -23.05
C LEU A 37 10.87 9.71 -24.16
N LYS A 38 9.62 9.26 -24.16
CA LYS A 38 9.11 8.35 -25.20
C LYS A 38 9.11 9.04 -26.57
N ASN A 39 8.72 10.31 -26.61
CA ASN A 39 8.68 11.11 -27.83
C ASN A 39 10.08 11.40 -28.36
N ALA A 40 11.01 11.81 -27.49
CA ALA A 40 12.42 12.04 -27.82
C ALA A 40 13.05 10.77 -28.43
N LYS A 41 12.81 9.59 -27.83
CA LYS A 41 13.25 8.30 -28.39
C LYS A 41 12.68 8.02 -29.79
N ASN A 42 11.43 8.38 -30.05
CA ASN A 42 10.81 8.18 -31.35
C ASN A 42 11.38 9.14 -32.40
N ILE A 43 11.59 10.40 -32.03
CA ILE A 43 12.19 11.40 -32.92
C ILE A 43 13.63 11.02 -33.26
N LEU A 44 14.47 10.72 -32.27
CA LEU A 44 15.86 10.28 -32.50
C LEU A 44 15.90 9.09 -33.46
N ARG A 45 15.02 8.11 -33.27
CA ARG A 45 14.91 6.93 -34.15
C ARG A 45 14.51 7.27 -35.58
N ALA A 46 13.66 8.28 -35.77
CA ALA A 46 13.28 8.76 -37.10
C ALA A 46 14.48 9.31 -37.89
N TYR A 47 15.53 9.72 -37.17
CA TYR A 47 16.81 10.17 -37.68
C TYR A 47 17.92 9.11 -37.60
N GLY A 48 17.57 7.85 -37.29
CA GLY A 48 18.54 6.75 -37.17
C GLY A 48 19.41 6.81 -35.92
N MET A 49 19.05 7.64 -34.95
CA MET A 49 19.75 7.81 -33.67
C MET A 49 19.03 7.11 -32.52
N THR A 50 19.75 6.95 -31.42
CA THR A 50 19.26 6.47 -30.14
C THR A 50 19.70 7.41 -29.02
N VAL A 51 19.21 7.19 -27.81
CA VAL A 51 19.62 7.96 -26.63
C VAL A 51 21.09 7.72 -26.26
N ASN A 52 21.70 6.62 -26.74
CA ASN A 52 23.12 6.35 -26.50
C ASN A 52 24.03 7.21 -27.38
N ASP A 53 23.49 7.84 -28.42
CA ASP A 53 24.25 8.71 -29.32
C ASP A 53 24.37 10.15 -28.77
N ILE A 54 23.83 10.43 -27.58
CA ILE A 54 23.83 11.73 -26.89
C ILE A 54 24.29 11.59 -25.42
N ASP A 55 24.83 12.65 -24.81
CA ASP A 55 25.01 12.72 -23.35
C ASP A 55 23.66 13.09 -22.72
N VAL A 56 22.90 12.04 -22.39
CA VAL A 56 21.51 12.16 -21.95
C VAL A 56 21.38 12.77 -20.55
N ARG A 57 20.43 13.70 -20.39
CA ARG A 57 19.97 14.23 -19.11
C ARG A 57 18.47 14.03 -18.96
N TYR A 58 18.02 13.77 -17.74
CA TYR A 58 16.59 13.57 -17.42
C TYR A 58 16.14 14.72 -16.52
N LEU A 59 15.67 15.81 -17.13
CA LEU A 59 15.30 17.03 -16.42
C LEU A 59 13.85 17.43 -16.74
N SER A 60 13.21 18.10 -15.79
CA SER A 60 11.93 18.79 -16.00
C SER A 60 12.08 19.92 -17.02
N PHE A 61 10.96 20.50 -17.50
CA PHE A 61 11.01 21.61 -18.47
C PHE A 61 11.74 22.84 -17.93
N GLU A 62 11.47 23.19 -16.67
CA GLU A 62 12.06 24.35 -16.01
C GLU A 62 13.54 24.12 -15.72
N ASP A 63 13.90 22.93 -15.23
CA ASP A 63 15.30 22.58 -14.96
C ASP A 63 16.11 22.49 -16.26
N ALA A 64 15.54 21.95 -17.34
CA ALA A 64 16.19 21.91 -18.65
C ALA A 64 16.42 23.31 -19.23
N ALA A 65 15.44 24.20 -19.12
CA ALA A 65 15.59 25.60 -19.55
C ALA A 65 16.69 26.32 -18.74
N ASN A 66 16.73 26.12 -17.43
CA ASN A 66 17.77 26.67 -16.56
C ASN A 66 19.16 26.08 -16.86
N ALA A 67 19.25 24.76 -17.06
CA ALA A 67 20.49 24.10 -17.43
C ALA A 67 21.01 24.59 -18.81
N LEU A 68 20.13 24.83 -19.79
CA LEU A 68 20.53 25.41 -21.08
C LEU A 68 21.04 26.84 -20.89
N LYS A 69 20.35 27.64 -20.07
CA LYS A 69 20.77 29.01 -19.73
C LYS A 69 22.14 29.06 -19.05
N ASN A 70 22.44 28.08 -18.19
CA ASN A 70 23.73 27.95 -17.50
C ASN A 70 24.83 27.33 -18.37
N GLY A 71 24.50 26.81 -19.56
CA GLY A 71 25.45 26.10 -20.43
C GLY A 71 25.80 24.69 -19.94
N GLU A 72 24.99 24.11 -19.05
CA GLU A 72 25.12 22.75 -18.53
C GLU A 72 24.62 21.70 -19.52
N ILE A 73 23.67 22.08 -20.37
CA ILE A 73 23.21 21.28 -21.52
C ILE A 73 23.27 22.11 -22.81
N ASP A 74 23.13 21.44 -23.94
CA ASP A 74 23.24 22.01 -25.29
C ASP A 74 21.90 22.01 -26.03
N ALA A 75 20.99 21.09 -25.67
CA ALA A 75 19.63 21.01 -26.19
C ALA A 75 18.68 20.37 -25.18
N PHE A 76 17.37 20.59 -25.36
CA PHE A 76 16.35 19.86 -24.62
C PHE A 76 15.06 19.64 -25.41
N PHE A 77 14.41 18.52 -25.15
CA PHE A 77 13.10 18.17 -25.71
C PHE A 77 11.97 18.66 -24.80
N VAL A 78 10.93 19.20 -25.44
CA VAL A 78 9.66 19.55 -24.79
C VAL A 78 8.51 19.00 -25.63
N THR A 79 7.52 18.41 -24.96
CA THR A 79 6.21 18.10 -25.54
C THR A 79 5.18 18.86 -24.75
N ALA A 80 4.64 19.95 -25.33
CA ALA A 80 3.66 20.81 -24.67
C ALA A 80 2.95 21.71 -25.70
N SER A 81 1.87 22.37 -25.30
CA SER A 81 1.28 23.45 -26.12
C SER A 81 2.28 24.60 -26.32
N ALA A 82 2.29 25.20 -27.52
CA ALA A 82 3.08 26.37 -27.84
C ALA A 82 2.17 27.62 -27.83
N PRO A 83 2.53 28.71 -27.12
CA PRO A 83 3.78 28.91 -26.40
C PRO A 83 3.85 28.15 -25.06
N THR A 84 5.03 27.59 -24.76
CA THR A 84 5.35 26.94 -23.49
C THR A 84 6.09 27.89 -22.58
N LYS A 85 5.61 28.04 -21.34
CA LYS A 85 6.16 29.01 -20.36
C LYS A 85 7.69 28.90 -20.19
N ALA A 86 8.23 27.70 -20.00
CA ALA A 86 9.68 27.51 -19.82
C ALA A 86 10.51 28.02 -21.01
N ILE A 87 10.00 27.86 -22.25
CA ILE A 87 10.68 28.32 -23.47
C ILE A 87 10.51 29.84 -23.61
N SER A 88 9.33 30.38 -23.29
CA SER A 88 9.09 31.83 -23.28
C SER A 88 10.00 32.55 -22.28
N ASP A 89 10.07 32.08 -21.03
CA ASP A 89 10.89 32.69 -19.97
C ASP A 89 12.40 32.63 -20.33
N LEU A 90 12.81 31.55 -20.99
CA LEU A 90 14.17 31.38 -21.51
C LEU A 90 14.49 32.35 -22.66
N ALA A 91 13.57 32.50 -23.61
CA ALA A 91 13.68 33.46 -24.71
C ALA A 91 13.68 34.91 -24.22
N ASP A 92 12.84 35.23 -23.23
CA ASP A 92 12.73 36.57 -22.62
C ASP A 92 13.96 36.94 -21.81
N SER A 93 14.67 35.95 -21.25
CA SER A 93 16.00 36.10 -20.63
C SER A 93 17.12 36.44 -21.63
N ASN A 94 16.82 36.63 -22.93
CA ASN A 94 17.78 36.87 -24.02
C ASN A 94 18.85 35.77 -24.18
N VAL A 95 18.54 34.53 -23.77
CA VAL A 95 19.41 33.38 -24.06
C VAL A 95 19.29 33.08 -25.57
N PRO A 96 20.41 32.94 -26.30
CA PRO A 96 20.37 32.69 -27.73
C PRO A 96 19.94 31.24 -27.99
N ILE A 97 18.64 31.03 -28.18
CA ILE A 97 18.05 29.73 -28.50
C ILE A 97 17.57 29.67 -29.96
N ASP A 98 17.52 28.46 -30.52
CA ASP A 98 16.79 28.13 -31.75
C ASP A 98 15.93 26.88 -31.49
N ILE A 99 15.00 26.59 -32.39
CA ILE A 99 14.20 25.36 -32.36
C ILE A 99 14.42 24.61 -33.67
N LEU A 100 14.71 23.32 -33.58
CA LEU A 100 14.87 22.47 -34.77
C LEU A 100 13.51 22.11 -35.37
N SER A 101 13.42 22.19 -36.69
CA SER A 101 12.27 21.68 -37.46
C SER A 101 12.52 20.22 -37.84
N LEU A 102 11.45 19.43 -37.91
CA LEU A 102 11.50 18.07 -38.40
C LEU A 102 11.43 18.05 -39.93
N ASP A 103 12.22 17.17 -40.56
CA ASP A 103 12.18 16.98 -42.00
C ASP A 103 11.01 16.07 -42.42
N GLU A 104 10.65 16.09 -43.71
CA GLU A 104 9.51 15.27 -44.19
C GLU A 104 9.71 13.76 -44.02
N ARG A 105 10.95 13.24 -44.05
CA ARG A 105 11.18 11.81 -43.82
C ARG A 105 10.86 11.46 -42.39
N ALA A 106 11.35 12.25 -41.43
CA ALA A 106 11.12 12.05 -40.01
C ALA A 106 9.62 12.16 -39.69
N ILE A 107 8.94 13.16 -40.25
CA ILE A 107 7.49 13.33 -40.11
C ILE A 107 6.74 12.11 -40.66
N ARG A 108 7.04 11.68 -41.88
CA ARG A 108 6.41 10.48 -42.49
C ARG A 108 6.68 9.22 -41.66
N PHE A 109 7.90 9.06 -41.17
CA PHE A 109 8.27 7.93 -40.31
C PHE A 109 7.45 7.91 -39.02
N LEU A 110 7.34 9.06 -38.35
CA LEU A 110 6.55 9.20 -37.12
C LEU A 110 5.07 8.89 -37.38
N GLN A 111 4.46 9.53 -38.38
CA GLN A 111 3.05 9.29 -38.74
C GLN A 111 2.77 7.82 -39.09
N ASN A 112 3.68 7.14 -39.80
CA ASN A 112 3.55 5.71 -40.10
C ASN A 112 3.75 4.81 -38.88
N SER A 113 4.48 5.28 -37.87
CA SER A 113 4.74 4.51 -36.64
C SER A 113 3.59 4.56 -35.65
N TYR A 114 2.83 5.66 -35.63
CA TYR A 114 1.71 5.84 -34.71
C TYR A 114 0.69 6.84 -35.25
N ASN A 115 -0.57 6.41 -35.36
CA ASN A 115 -1.68 7.21 -35.89
C ASN A 115 -2.06 8.42 -35.04
N GLY A 116 -1.55 8.55 -33.82
CA GLY A 116 -1.81 9.70 -32.95
C GLY A 116 -0.88 10.90 -33.19
N TYR A 117 0.03 10.84 -34.17
CA TYR A 117 0.85 11.98 -34.56
C TYR A 117 0.17 12.87 -35.60
N SER A 118 0.03 14.15 -35.27
CA SER A 118 -0.42 15.18 -36.20
C SER A 118 0.72 16.13 -36.57
N VAL A 119 0.80 16.54 -37.83
CA VAL A 119 1.75 17.57 -38.24
C VAL A 119 1.24 18.92 -37.73
N THR A 120 2.12 19.70 -37.13
CA THR A 120 1.81 21.03 -36.61
C THR A 120 2.92 22.02 -36.95
N THR A 121 2.59 23.30 -36.95
CA THR A 121 3.54 24.38 -37.24
C THR A 121 3.51 25.41 -36.12
N ILE A 122 4.64 25.56 -35.43
CA ILE A 122 4.83 26.65 -34.47
C ILE A 122 5.20 27.89 -35.29
N LYS A 123 4.40 28.95 -35.18
CA LYS A 123 4.54 30.13 -36.03
C LYS A 123 5.75 30.97 -35.64
N LYS A 124 6.37 31.61 -36.63
CA LYS A 124 7.39 32.62 -36.38
C LYS A 124 6.86 33.67 -35.40
N GLY A 125 7.70 34.09 -34.45
CA GLY A 125 7.32 35.05 -33.41
C GLY A 125 6.55 34.47 -32.23
N THR A 126 6.25 33.15 -32.18
CA THR A 126 5.70 32.51 -30.97
C THR A 126 6.63 32.66 -29.77
N TYR A 127 7.94 32.58 -29.98
CA TYR A 127 8.96 32.86 -28.97
C TYR A 127 9.87 33.99 -29.44
N LYS A 128 10.30 34.84 -28.49
CA LYS A 128 11.21 35.94 -28.76
C LYS A 128 12.52 35.42 -29.39
N GLY A 129 12.91 35.97 -30.54
CA GLY A 129 14.14 35.58 -31.24
C GLY A 129 14.01 34.39 -32.21
N ILE A 130 12.85 33.73 -32.27
CA ILE A 130 12.53 32.68 -33.24
C ILE A 130 11.74 33.28 -34.40
N ASN A 131 12.43 33.54 -35.52
CA ASN A 131 11.88 34.28 -36.67
C ASN A 131 11.52 33.38 -37.87
N LYS A 132 11.48 32.06 -37.68
CA LYS A 132 11.11 31.07 -38.70
C LYS A 132 9.93 30.23 -38.20
N ASP A 133 9.10 29.77 -39.13
CA ASP A 133 8.09 28.76 -38.82
C ASP A 133 8.81 27.44 -38.53
N ILE A 134 8.35 26.71 -37.50
CA ILE A 134 8.90 25.41 -37.11
C ILE A 134 7.89 24.34 -37.46
N THR A 135 8.20 23.52 -38.45
CA THR A 135 7.41 22.33 -38.78
C THR A 135 7.81 21.19 -37.85
N THR A 136 6.84 20.61 -37.17
CA THR A 136 7.05 19.53 -36.20
C THR A 136 5.83 18.62 -36.18
N VAL A 137 5.84 17.60 -35.32
CA VAL A 137 4.65 16.81 -35.01
C VAL A 137 4.17 17.10 -33.60
N GLY A 138 2.91 16.80 -33.34
CA GLY A 138 2.31 16.88 -32.01
C GLY A 138 1.46 15.66 -31.70
N VAL A 139 1.08 15.56 -30.43
CA VAL A 139 0.13 14.57 -29.92
C VAL A 139 -1.05 15.26 -29.27
N MET A 140 -2.17 14.57 -29.19
CA MET A 140 -3.36 15.10 -28.55
C MET A 140 -3.26 14.91 -27.03
N ALA A 141 -3.30 16.01 -26.26
CA ALA A 141 -3.56 15.92 -24.84
C ALA A 141 -5.00 15.45 -24.61
N VAL A 142 -5.19 14.41 -23.80
CA VAL A 142 -6.49 13.81 -23.48
C VAL A 142 -6.66 13.73 -21.96
N LEU A 143 -7.89 13.92 -21.49
CA LEU A 143 -8.24 13.61 -20.11
C LEU A 143 -8.67 12.14 -20.07
N VAL A 144 -7.96 11.33 -19.29
CA VAL A 144 -8.23 9.89 -19.15
C VAL A 144 -8.81 9.60 -17.78
N ALA A 145 -9.69 8.60 -17.72
CA ALA A 145 -10.25 8.07 -16.49
C ALA A 145 -10.06 6.55 -16.48
N ASN A 146 -10.00 5.96 -15.29
CA ASN A 146 -10.03 4.51 -15.14
C ASN A 146 -11.40 3.97 -15.60
N ASN A 147 -11.43 2.82 -16.27
CA ASN A 147 -12.67 2.19 -16.75
C ASN A 147 -13.68 1.87 -15.62
N ASN A 148 -13.21 1.78 -14.37
CA ASN A 148 -14.04 1.52 -13.20
C ASN A 148 -14.60 2.80 -12.53
N MET A 149 -14.31 3.99 -13.08
CA MET A 149 -14.83 5.24 -12.52
C MET A 149 -16.36 5.31 -12.69
N SER A 150 -17.07 5.65 -11.62
CA SER A 150 -18.53 5.70 -11.66
C SER A 150 -19.04 6.69 -12.71
N SER A 151 -20.14 6.36 -13.38
CA SER A 151 -20.80 7.25 -14.35
C SER A 151 -21.12 8.62 -13.75
N SER A 152 -21.54 8.67 -12.48
CA SER A 152 -21.84 9.92 -11.77
C SER A 152 -20.63 10.82 -11.62
N ASN A 153 -19.46 10.27 -11.30
CA ASN A 153 -18.22 11.05 -11.18
C ASN A 153 -17.78 11.55 -12.55
N ILE A 154 -17.89 10.74 -13.60
CA ILE A 154 -17.60 11.16 -14.98
C ILE A 154 -18.50 12.32 -15.39
N GLU A 155 -19.81 12.22 -15.15
CA GLU A 155 -20.77 13.28 -15.43
C GLU A 155 -20.48 14.55 -14.62
N THR A 156 -20.14 14.41 -13.33
CA THR A 156 -19.79 15.57 -12.49
C THR A 156 -18.56 16.29 -13.02
N VAL A 157 -17.51 15.56 -13.40
CA VAL A 157 -16.31 16.16 -14.00
C VAL A 157 -16.65 16.87 -15.31
N LEU A 158 -17.41 16.24 -16.21
CA LEU A 158 -17.81 16.85 -17.48
C LEU A 158 -18.68 18.10 -17.29
N ASN A 159 -19.63 18.06 -16.35
CA ASN A 159 -20.47 19.21 -16.01
C ASN A 159 -19.63 20.36 -15.42
N LEU A 160 -18.66 20.07 -14.56
CA LEU A 160 -17.75 21.08 -14.00
C LEU A 160 -16.88 21.71 -15.09
N ILE A 161 -16.33 20.91 -16.01
CA ILE A 161 -15.55 21.41 -17.15
C ILE A 161 -16.42 22.33 -18.01
N LYS A 162 -17.66 21.91 -18.33
CA LYS A 162 -18.60 22.72 -19.10
C LYS A 162 -18.94 24.03 -18.41
N ALA A 163 -19.23 24.00 -17.10
CA ALA A 163 -19.61 25.18 -16.33
C ALA A 163 -18.45 26.17 -16.15
N HIS A 164 -17.20 25.71 -16.18
CA HIS A 164 -16.02 26.50 -15.87
C HIS A 164 -15.00 26.58 -17.02
N GLN A 165 -15.42 26.32 -18.25
CA GLN A 165 -14.54 26.33 -19.44
C GLN A 165 -13.83 27.67 -19.63
N ASP A 166 -14.52 28.79 -19.43
CA ASP A 166 -13.92 30.12 -19.52
C ASP A 166 -12.81 30.34 -18.49
N SER A 167 -13.02 29.85 -17.26
CA SER A 167 -12.01 29.91 -16.20
C SER A 167 -10.79 29.06 -16.56
N PHE A 168 -11.00 27.87 -17.13
CA PHE A 168 -9.92 27.01 -17.60
C PHE A 168 -9.10 27.67 -18.72
N ASN A 169 -9.77 28.27 -19.71
CA ASN A 169 -9.10 28.95 -20.82
C ASN A 169 -8.28 30.16 -20.34
N LYS A 170 -8.77 30.90 -19.34
CA LYS A 170 -8.01 31.99 -18.72
C LYS A 170 -6.75 31.51 -17.99
N ILE A 171 -6.85 30.40 -17.25
CA ILE A 171 -5.71 29.85 -16.50
C ILE A 171 -4.67 29.23 -17.44
N SER A 172 -5.13 28.47 -18.44
CA SER A 172 -4.24 27.78 -19.37
C SER A 172 -3.61 28.70 -20.43
N GLY A 173 -4.14 29.92 -20.62
CA GLY A 173 -3.68 30.86 -21.63
C GLY A 173 -3.98 30.42 -23.07
N ASN A 174 -4.72 29.32 -23.25
CA ASN A 174 -5.11 28.76 -24.53
C ASN A 174 -6.63 28.79 -24.67
N THR A 175 -7.13 29.13 -25.86
CA THR A 175 -8.55 28.96 -26.18
C THR A 175 -8.79 27.50 -26.54
N VAL A 176 -9.20 26.70 -25.56
CA VAL A 176 -9.53 25.29 -25.75
C VAL A 176 -11.04 25.11 -25.81
N ASP A 177 -11.51 24.46 -26.87
CA ASP A 177 -12.86 23.92 -26.92
C ASP A 177 -12.84 22.42 -26.57
N PHE A 178 -13.28 22.11 -25.35
CA PHE A 178 -13.36 20.73 -24.84
C PHE A 178 -14.48 19.93 -25.49
N PHE A 179 -15.39 20.60 -26.19
CA PHE A 179 -16.62 20.05 -26.73
C PHE A 179 -16.67 20.08 -28.26
N ASP A 180 -15.55 20.42 -28.91
CA ASP A 180 -15.42 20.36 -30.37
C ASP A 180 -15.55 18.91 -30.87
N GLU A 181 -16.58 18.66 -31.67
CA GLU A 181 -16.95 17.33 -32.15
C GLU A 181 -15.86 16.73 -33.05
N ALA A 182 -15.18 17.53 -33.86
CA ALA A 182 -14.11 17.06 -34.74
C ALA A 182 -12.89 16.58 -33.91
N THR A 183 -12.51 17.35 -32.89
CA THR A 183 -11.42 17.01 -31.97
C THR A 183 -11.77 15.75 -31.17
N LEU A 184 -12.99 15.64 -30.64
CA LEU A 184 -13.41 14.45 -29.89
C LEU A 184 -13.44 13.19 -30.77
N ASN A 185 -13.91 13.30 -32.02
CA ASN A 185 -13.92 12.19 -32.98
C ASN A 185 -12.52 11.76 -33.46
N SER A 186 -11.50 12.61 -33.28
CA SER A 186 -10.10 12.27 -33.60
C SER A 186 -9.41 11.42 -32.52
N ILE A 187 -10.03 11.26 -31.34
CA ILE A 187 -9.46 10.48 -30.23
C ILE A 187 -9.54 8.99 -30.54
N VAL A 188 -8.37 8.34 -30.54
CA VAL A 188 -8.22 6.93 -30.92
C VAL A 188 -8.53 5.95 -29.77
N VAL A 189 -8.52 6.45 -28.54
CA VAL A 189 -8.82 5.67 -27.33
C VAL A 189 -10.33 5.65 -27.12
N PRO A 190 -10.95 4.50 -26.74
CA PRO A 190 -12.37 4.45 -26.47
C PRO A 190 -12.80 5.42 -25.38
N PHE A 191 -13.97 6.03 -25.55
CA PHE A 191 -14.58 6.84 -24.52
C PHE A 191 -15.21 5.95 -23.45
N HIS A 192 -15.15 6.44 -22.21
CA HIS A 192 -15.97 5.87 -21.14
C HIS A 192 -17.45 5.95 -21.54
N LYS A 193 -18.23 4.89 -21.27
CA LYS A 193 -19.65 4.83 -21.68
C LYS A 193 -20.44 6.05 -21.22
N ALA A 194 -20.33 6.41 -19.94
CA ALA A 194 -21.00 7.58 -19.38
C ALA A 194 -20.57 8.90 -20.06
N ALA A 195 -19.29 9.03 -20.43
CA ALA A 195 -18.83 10.21 -21.16
C ALA A 195 -19.46 10.25 -22.55
N SER A 196 -19.48 9.12 -23.27
CA SER A 196 -20.11 9.02 -24.60
C SER A 196 -21.61 9.34 -24.56
N GLU A 197 -22.34 8.83 -23.56
CA GLU A 197 -23.76 9.12 -23.37
C GLU A 197 -23.98 10.59 -23.03
N TRP A 198 -23.16 11.16 -22.15
CA TRP A 198 -23.22 12.58 -21.80
C TRP A 198 -22.93 13.47 -23.02
N TYR A 199 -21.90 13.17 -23.82
CA TYR A 199 -21.59 13.91 -25.04
C TYR A 199 -22.73 13.80 -26.06
N SER A 200 -23.32 12.61 -26.23
CA SER A 200 -24.47 12.40 -27.10
C SER A 200 -25.69 13.21 -26.65
N ALA A 201 -25.97 13.25 -25.35
CA ALA A 201 -27.04 14.06 -24.77
C ALA A 201 -26.82 15.58 -24.95
N ASN A 202 -25.57 15.99 -25.15
CA ASN A 202 -25.18 17.38 -25.42
C ASN A 202 -24.96 17.67 -26.92
N GLY A 203 -25.40 16.77 -27.81
CA GLY A 203 -25.39 16.99 -29.26
C GLY A 203 -24.11 16.62 -29.99
N ILE A 204 -23.16 15.95 -29.33
CA ILE A 204 -21.89 15.49 -29.91
C ILE A 204 -21.99 14.00 -30.22
N THR A 205 -21.81 13.62 -31.48
CA THR A 205 -22.06 12.26 -31.96
C THR A 205 -20.81 11.61 -32.56
N GLY A 206 -20.84 10.28 -32.78
CA GLY A 206 -19.75 9.54 -33.43
C GLY A 206 -18.67 8.99 -32.50
N LEU A 207 -18.75 9.25 -31.19
CA LEU A 207 -17.77 8.79 -30.21
C LEU A 207 -17.84 7.27 -30.01
N LYS A 208 -16.69 6.59 -30.16
CA LYS A 208 -16.58 5.15 -29.93
C LYS A 208 -16.49 4.88 -28.42
N ALA A 209 -17.56 4.35 -27.84
CA ALA A 209 -17.58 3.93 -26.45
C ALA A 209 -17.07 2.48 -26.28
N GLU A 210 -16.36 2.20 -25.19
CA GLU A 210 -16.12 0.82 -24.76
C GLU A 210 -17.27 0.33 -23.85
N VAL A 211 -17.81 -0.85 -24.13
CA VAL A 211 -18.88 -1.46 -23.32
C VAL A 211 -18.27 -2.15 -22.09
N LYS A 212 -17.73 -1.36 -21.14
CA LYS A 212 -17.27 -1.84 -19.83
C LYS A 212 -17.46 -0.83 -18.70
N ALA A 213 -18.54 -0.04 -18.74
CA ALA A 213 -19.04 0.57 -17.52
C ALA A 213 -20.17 -0.34 -16.99
N ASP A 214 -20.13 -0.63 -15.70
CA ASP A 214 -21.20 -1.33 -14.99
C ASP A 214 -22.53 -0.61 -15.29
N ASN A 215 -23.40 -1.24 -16.09
CA ASN A 215 -24.62 -0.60 -16.65
C ASN A 215 -25.74 -0.38 -15.64
N VAL A 216 -25.42 -0.37 -14.35
CA VAL A 216 -26.41 -0.32 -13.28
C VAL A 216 -26.37 1.04 -12.64
N SER A 217 -27.41 1.84 -12.85
CA SER A 217 -27.62 3.09 -12.13
C SER A 217 -27.84 2.79 -10.65
N ARG A 218 -26.76 2.82 -9.87
CA ARG A 218 -26.78 2.62 -8.43
C ARG A 218 -26.97 3.96 -7.73
N LYS A 219 -27.78 3.99 -6.67
CA LYS A 219 -27.76 5.15 -5.76
C LYS A 219 -26.42 5.14 -5.03
N THR A 220 -25.64 6.20 -5.14
CA THR A 220 -24.39 6.36 -4.38
C THR A 220 -24.66 7.08 -3.06
N LEU A 221 -24.31 6.46 -1.93
CA LEU A 221 -24.35 7.06 -0.61
C LEU A 221 -22.93 7.30 -0.11
N ASN A 222 -22.56 8.56 0.08
CA ASN A 222 -21.25 8.92 0.65
C ASN A 222 -21.42 9.10 2.16
N LEU A 223 -20.75 8.26 2.94
CA LEU A 223 -20.71 8.39 4.39
C LEU A 223 -19.48 9.19 4.79
N ASP A 224 -19.70 10.22 5.59
CA ASP A 224 -18.60 10.98 6.18
C ASP A 224 -17.83 10.15 7.23
N MET A 225 -16.76 10.74 7.76
CA MET A 225 -15.88 10.14 8.76
C MET A 225 -16.64 9.67 10.02
N TYR A 226 -17.61 10.45 10.51
CA TYR A 226 -18.37 10.13 11.73
C TYR A 226 -19.37 9.02 11.46
N GLN A 227 -20.07 9.08 10.32
CA GLN A 227 -21.03 8.08 9.89
C GLN A 227 -20.37 6.73 9.62
N THR A 228 -19.21 6.73 8.98
CA THR A 228 -18.42 5.52 8.70
C THR A 228 -18.03 4.81 10.01
N VAL A 229 -17.51 5.55 10.99
CA VAL A 229 -17.17 4.98 12.29
C VAL A 229 -18.41 4.52 13.06
N ALA A 230 -19.53 5.23 12.98
CA ALA A 230 -20.78 4.78 13.59
C ALA A 230 -21.23 3.42 13.02
N VAL A 231 -21.17 3.23 11.71
CA VAL A 231 -21.46 1.94 11.07
C VAL A 231 -20.49 0.86 11.53
N ALA A 232 -19.19 1.18 11.62
CA ALA A 232 -18.18 0.25 12.10
C ALA A 232 -18.42 -0.19 13.56
N VAL A 233 -18.84 0.73 14.42
CA VAL A 233 -19.18 0.44 15.83
C VAL A 233 -20.45 -0.40 15.93
N LEU A 234 -21.48 -0.13 15.11
CA LEU A 234 -22.67 -0.98 15.02
C LEU A 234 -22.31 -2.40 14.60
N ALA A 235 -21.45 -2.53 13.58
CA ALA A 235 -20.92 -3.82 13.17
C ALA A 235 -20.17 -4.51 14.32
N LEU A 236 -19.30 -3.79 15.03
CA LEU A 236 -18.58 -4.32 16.19
C LEU A 236 -19.52 -4.83 17.28
N PHE A 237 -20.58 -4.08 17.64
CA PHE A 237 -21.57 -4.53 18.63
C PHE A 237 -22.29 -5.82 18.19
N ILE A 238 -22.70 -5.90 16.92
CA ILE A 238 -23.28 -7.13 16.36
C ILE A 238 -22.27 -8.28 16.46
N GLY A 239 -21.00 -8.02 16.14
CA GLY A 239 -19.91 -8.98 16.26
C GLY A 239 -19.72 -9.50 17.69
N VAL A 240 -19.76 -8.63 18.70
CA VAL A 240 -19.67 -9.00 20.12
C VAL A 240 -20.85 -9.90 20.51
N LEU A 241 -22.08 -9.48 20.20
CA LEU A 241 -23.30 -10.23 20.51
C LEU A 241 -23.29 -11.63 19.87
N LEU A 242 -22.79 -11.75 18.64
CA LEU A 242 -22.67 -13.04 17.97
C LEU A 242 -21.58 -13.92 18.57
N LYS A 243 -20.45 -13.33 18.99
CA LYS A 243 -19.36 -14.06 19.65
C LYS A 243 -19.82 -14.70 20.96
N GLU A 244 -20.66 -14.00 21.72
CA GLU A 244 -21.25 -14.51 22.97
C GLU A 244 -22.23 -15.67 22.73
N ARG A 245 -22.95 -15.66 21.60
CA ARG A 245 -23.94 -16.70 21.28
C ARG A 245 -23.35 -17.91 20.55
N ILE A 246 -22.31 -17.71 19.75
CA ILE A 246 -21.74 -18.75 18.88
C ILE A 246 -20.40 -19.21 19.45
N LYS A 247 -20.42 -20.38 20.10
CA LYS A 247 -19.23 -20.99 20.72
C LYS A 247 -18.05 -21.12 19.74
N PHE A 248 -18.31 -21.49 18.48
CA PHE A 248 -17.30 -21.60 17.43
C PHE A 248 -16.45 -20.32 17.30
N LEU A 249 -17.06 -19.13 17.28
CA LEU A 249 -16.35 -17.87 17.11
C LEU A 249 -15.40 -17.59 18.28
N THR A 250 -15.84 -17.90 19.49
CA THR A 250 -15.03 -17.75 20.70
C THR A 250 -13.93 -18.81 20.80
N THR A 251 -14.23 -20.06 20.45
CA THR A 251 -13.25 -21.18 20.44
C THR A 251 -12.10 -20.94 19.47
N PHE A 252 -12.36 -20.31 18.31
CA PHE A 252 -11.31 -19.99 17.32
C PHE A 252 -10.76 -18.57 17.44
N CYS A 253 -11.10 -17.86 18.52
CA CYS A 253 -10.62 -16.50 18.79
C CYS A 253 -10.88 -15.50 17.64
N ILE A 254 -11.98 -15.65 16.91
CA ILE A 254 -12.30 -14.75 15.79
C ILE A 254 -12.68 -13.37 16.35
N PRO A 255 -12.03 -12.27 15.93
CA PRO A 255 -12.30 -10.94 16.48
C PRO A 255 -13.72 -10.46 16.19
N ALA A 256 -14.35 -9.78 17.16
CA ALA A 256 -15.69 -9.20 16.99
C ALA A 256 -15.80 -8.23 15.80
N PRO A 257 -14.83 -7.32 15.54
CA PRO A 257 -14.90 -6.43 14.38
C PRO A 257 -14.93 -7.19 13.05
N VAL A 258 -14.29 -8.35 12.97
CA VAL A 258 -14.27 -9.20 11.76
C VAL A 258 -15.62 -9.87 11.56
N VAL A 259 -16.19 -10.47 12.60
CA VAL A 259 -17.52 -11.13 12.54
C VAL A 259 -18.58 -10.12 12.11
N GLY A 260 -18.64 -8.99 12.80
CA GLY A 260 -19.61 -7.94 12.53
C GLY A 260 -19.40 -7.29 11.17
N GLY A 261 -18.17 -6.88 10.88
CA GLY A 261 -17.84 -6.21 9.63
C GLY A 261 -18.04 -7.09 8.39
N MET A 262 -17.76 -8.40 8.47
CA MET A 262 -18.09 -9.33 7.36
C MET A 262 -19.58 -9.38 7.05
N ILE A 263 -20.45 -9.34 8.06
CA ILE A 263 -21.90 -9.35 7.83
C ILE A 263 -22.30 -8.11 7.03
N PHE A 264 -21.80 -6.94 7.42
CA PHE A 264 -22.03 -5.70 6.68
C PHE A 264 -21.42 -5.74 5.28
N ALA A 265 -20.19 -6.24 5.13
CA ALA A 265 -19.55 -6.41 3.82
C ALA A 265 -20.36 -7.33 2.89
N ILE A 266 -20.93 -8.42 3.41
CA ILE A 266 -21.80 -9.32 2.65
C ILE A 266 -23.09 -8.60 2.24
N ILE A 267 -23.73 -7.87 3.16
CA ILE A 267 -24.95 -7.11 2.86
C ILE A 267 -24.67 -6.04 1.80
N PHE A 268 -23.59 -5.27 1.94
CA PHE A 268 -23.21 -4.24 0.97
C PHE A 268 -22.80 -4.84 -0.37
N CYS A 269 -22.06 -5.96 -0.38
CA CYS A 269 -21.75 -6.70 -1.59
C CYS A 269 -23.03 -7.18 -2.29
N ALA A 270 -24.03 -7.65 -1.55
CA ALA A 270 -25.31 -8.06 -2.12
C ALA A 270 -26.08 -6.86 -2.70
N LEU A 271 -26.14 -5.73 -1.99
CA LEU A 271 -26.76 -4.50 -2.49
C LEU A 271 -26.05 -3.94 -3.74
N TYR A 272 -24.72 -4.04 -3.78
CA TYR A 272 -23.89 -3.66 -4.92
C TYR A 272 -24.14 -4.56 -6.14
N ALA A 273 -24.16 -5.89 -5.92
CA ALA A 273 -24.41 -6.89 -6.95
C ALA A 273 -25.85 -6.83 -7.51
N LEU A 274 -26.82 -6.49 -6.66
CA LEU A 274 -28.23 -6.28 -7.05
C LEU A 274 -28.46 -4.90 -7.71
N GLY A 275 -27.45 -4.02 -7.73
CA GLY A 275 -27.57 -2.73 -8.39
C GLY A 275 -28.31 -1.65 -7.60
N ILE A 276 -28.55 -1.85 -6.32
CA ILE A 276 -29.45 -1.00 -5.53
C ILE A 276 -28.69 0.22 -4.98
N LEU A 277 -27.54 -0.02 -4.33
CA LEU A 277 -26.84 0.96 -3.54
C LEU A 277 -25.33 0.71 -3.61
N GLU A 278 -24.56 1.78 -3.83
CA GLU A 278 -23.11 1.81 -3.69
C GLU A 278 -22.76 2.78 -2.55
N ILE A 279 -22.00 2.32 -1.56
CA ILE A 279 -21.64 3.14 -0.39
C ILE A 279 -20.16 3.45 -0.46
N ASN A 280 -19.82 4.74 -0.40
CA ASN A 280 -18.44 5.20 -0.25
C ASN A 280 -18.22 5.59 1.20
N PHE A 281 -17.15 5.07 1.79
CA PHE A 281 -16.80 5.30 3.19
C PHE A 281 -15.58 6.21 3.29
N ASP A 282 -15.60 7.13 4.24
CA ASP A 282 -14.44 7.93 4.60
C ASP A 282 -13.52 7.13 5.55
N GLU A 283 -12.30 6.85 5.11
CA GLU A 283 -11.35 6.01 5.83
C GLU A 283 -10.35 6.81 6.71
N THR A 284 -10.58 8.11 6.91
CA THR A 284 -9.64 8.98 7.65
C THR A 284 -9.43 8.48 9.08
N LEU A 285 -10.50 8.17 9.81
CA LEU A 285 -10.40 7.65 11.18
C LEU A 285 -9.80 6.23 11.24
N ARG A 286 -9.97 5.42 10.19
CA ARG A 286 -9.29 4.12 10.08
C ARG A 286 -7.78 4.32 10.16
N ASN A 287 -7.26 5.27 9.38
CA ASN A 287 -5.82 5.52 9.31
C ASN A 287 -5.28 6.08 10.64
N VAL A 288 -6.01 6.98 11.30
CA VAL A 288 -5.64 7.49 12.64
C VAL A 288 -5.58 6.36 13.66
N CYS A 289 -6.60 5.50 13.70
CA CYS A 289 -6.66 4.37 14.63
C CYS A 289 -5.56 3.34 14.36
N MET A 290 -5.27 3.05 13.10
CA MET A 290 -4.16 2.17 12.70
C MET A 290 -2.83 2.70 13.23
N VAL A 291 -2.51 3.96 12.97
CA VAL A 291 -1.24 4.56 13.41
C VAL A 291 -1.16 4.54 14.94
N MET A 292 -2.24 4.87 15.65
CA MET A 292 -2.27 4.82 17.12
C MET A 292 -2.06 3.40 17.67
N PHE A 293 -2.69 2.39 17.06
CA PHE A 293 -2.48 0.98 17.41
C PHE A 293 -1.01 0.56 17.25
N PHE A 294 -0.41 0.76 16.07
CA PHE A 294 1.00 0.38 15.86
C PHE A 294 1.98 1.21 16.69
N THR A 295 1.63 2.44 17.04
CA THR A 295 2.40 3.25 18.00
C THR A 295 2.36 2.63 19.39
N SER A 296 1.20 2.12 19.83
CA SER A 296 1.09 1.38 21.10
C SER A 296 1.93 0.11 21.11
N VAL A 297 1.98 -0.62 19.99
CA VAL A 297 2.88 -1.78 19.81
C VAL A 297 4.34 -1.36 19.93
N GLY A 298 4.73 -0.21 19.36
CA GLY A 298 6.06 0.36 19.53
C GLY A 298 6.43 0.59 21.01
N PHE A 299 5.50 1.08 21.83
CA PHE A 299 5.72 1.22 23.29
C PHE A 299 5.89 -0.11 24.02
N GLN A 300 5.47 -1.23 23.44
CA GLN A 300 5.72 -2.55 24.01
C GLN A 300 7.17 -3.02 23.80
N ALA A 301 7.91 -2.48 22.82
CA ALA A 301 9.29 -2.89 22.58
C ALA A 301 10.24 -2.44 23.72
N ASN A 302 10.43 -3.28 24.74
CA ASN A 302 11.30 -3.01 25.89
C ASN A 302 12.50 -3.97 25.95
N MET A 303 13.70 -3.41 25.77
CA MET A 303 14.95 -4.19 25.73
C MET A 303 15.34 -4.77 27.11
N LYS A 304 14.92 -4.14 28.21
CA LYS A 304 15.18 -4.62 29.59
C LYS A 304 14.34 -5.86 29.88
N VAL A 305 13.07 -5.87 29.46
CA VAL A 305 12.17 -7.04 29.55
C VAL A 305 12.65 -8.18 28.65
N LEU A 306 13.15 -7.86 27.46
CA LEU A 306 13.76 -8.88 26.59
C LEU A 306 14.97 -9.55 27.26
N LYS A 307 15.83 -8.76 27.92
CA LYS A 307 16.99 -9.27 28.67
C LYS A 307 16.58 -10.07 29.91
N SER A 308 15.51 -9.69 30.62
CA SER A 308 15.07 -10.39 31.83
C SER A 308 14.49 -11.78 31.53
N GLY A 309 13.95 -12.01 30.33
CA GLY A 309 13.52 -13.34 29.90
C GLY A 309 14.66 -14.35 29.68
N GLY A 310 15.91 -13.89 29.73
CA GLY A 310 17.09 -14.75 29.69
C GLY A 310 17.35 -15.40 28.33
N LYS A 311 18.21 -16.43 28.32
CA LYS A 311 18.70 -17.06 27.07
C LYS A 311 17.58 -17.68 26.23
N GLY A 312 16.52 -18.18 26.87
CA GLY A 312 15.37 -18.79 26.18
C GLY A 312 14.63 -17.80 25.29
N THR A 313 14.43 -16.56 25.76
CA THR A 313 13.74 -15.51 25.01
C THR A 313 14.49 -15.10 23.75
N PHE A 314 15.81 -14.96 23.79
CA PHE A 314 16.60 -14.62 22.60
C PHE A 314 16.57 -15.74 21.55
N ILE A 315 16.65 -17.00 21.98
CA ILE A 315 16.53 -18.15 21.07
C ILE A 315 15.15 -18.14 20.43
N PHE A 316 14.10 -17.97 21.24
CA PHE A 316 12.73 -17.97 20.74
C PHE A 316 12.48 -16.79 19.79
N LEU A 317 12.95 -15.59 20.11
CA LEU A 317 12.88 -14.41 19.23
C LEU A 317 13.56 -14.66 17.88
N ALA A 318 14.75 -15.26 17.88
CA ALA A 318 15.44 -15.63 16.64
C ALA A 318 14.63 -16.65 15.82
N LEU A 319 14.00 -17.63 16.47
CA LEU A 319 13.10 -18.58 15.80
C LEU A 319 11.88 -17.89 15.18
N VAL A 320 11.27 -16.92 15.88
CA VAL A 320 10.16 -16.15 15.34
C VAL A 320 10.59 -15.34 14.13
N LEU A 321 11.75 -14.69 14.16
CA LEU A 321 12.29 -13.96 13.01
C LEU A 321 12.52 -14.90 11.81
N VAL A 322 13.10 -16.07 12.04
CA VAL A 322 13.28 -17.08 10.98
C VAL A 322 11.93 -17.55 10.44
N LEU A 323 10.91 -17.71 11.29
CA LEU A 323 9.56 -18.07 10.85
C LEU A 323 8.95 -16.98 9.97
N ILE A 324 9.00 -15.70 10.38
CA ILE A 324 8.52 -14.55 9.60
C ILE A 324 9.12 -14.57 8.19
N ILE A 325 10.46 -14.67 8.13
CA ILE A 325 11.20 -14.71 6.86
C ILE A 325 10.79 -15.94 6.02
N SER A 326 10.66 -17.11 6.65
CA SER A 326 10.27 -18.35 5.98
C SER A 326 8.85 -18.29 5.41
N GLN A 327 7.89 -17.68 6.13
CA GLN A 327 6.52 -17.50 5.68
C GLN A 327 6.45 -16.64 4.41
N ASN A 328 7.23 -15.56 4.38
CA ASN A 328 7.32 -14.70 3.21
C ASN A 328 7.98 -15.41 2.02
N PHE A 329 9.08 -16.14 2.25
CA PHE A 329 9.71 -16.93 1.18
C PHE A 329 8.77 -17.99 0.60
N VAL A 330 8.05 -18.73 1.44
CA VAL A 330 7.07 -19.73 0.96
C VAL A 330 5.94 -19.06 0.19
N ALA A 331 5.42 -17.94 0.68
CA ALA A 331 4.34 -17.21 0.02
C ALA A 331 4.77 -16.66 -1.37
N VAL A 332 5.96 -16.05 -1.43
CA VAL A 332 6.55 -15.51 -2.66
C VAL A 332 6.94 -16.63 -3.64
N GLY A 333 7.48 -17.74 -3.12
CA GLY A 333 7.87 -18.89 -3.92
C GLY A 333 6.66 -19.57 -4.56
N LEU A 334 5.62 -19.85 -3.76
CA LEU A 334 4.39 -20.46 -4.26
C LEU A 334 3.61 -19.54 -5.21
N SER A 335 3.58 -18.22 -4.96
CA SER A 335 2.93 -17.27 -5.88
C SER A 335 3.61 -17.26 -7.25
N LYS A 336 4.95 -17.28 -7.30
CA LYS A 336 5.71 -17.42 -8.55
C LYS A 336 5.41 -18.73 -9.28
N LEU A 337 5.29 -19.85 -8.55
CA LEU A 337 4.94 -21.15 -9.13
C LEU A 337 3.52 -21.18 -9.70
N LEU A 338 2.60 -20.45 -9.09
CA LEU A 338 1.21 -20.32 -9.53
C LEU A 338 1.02 -19.25 -10.63
N GLY A 339 2.08 -18.53 -11.02
CA GLY A 339 2.01 -17.47 -12.03
C GLY A 339 1.26 -16.22 -11.59
N ILE A 340 1.14 -15.98 -10.28
CA ILE A 340 0.48 -14.80 -9.71
C ILE A 340 1.50 -13.82 -9.13
N ASN A 341 1.13 -12.54 -9.01
CA ASN A 341 2.02 -11.49 -8.53
C ASN A 341 2.57 -11.84 -7.12
N PRO A 342 3.90 -11.82 -6.90
CA PRO A 342 4.51 -12.05 -5.58
C PRO A 342 3.95 -11.21 -4.43
N LEU A 343 3.49 -9.99 -4.71
CA LEU A 343 2.86 -9.12 -3.72
C LEU A 343 1.49 -9.65 -3.26
N ILE A 344 0.74 -10.35 -4.13
CA ILE A 344 -0.46 -11.12 -3.73
C ILE A 344 -0.05 -12.27 -2.81
N GLY A 345 1.07 -12.92 -3.14
CA GLY A 345 1.69 -13.93 -2.27
C GLY A 345 1.92 -13.39 -0.86
N MET A 346 2.53 -12.21 -0.73
CA MET A 346 2.83 -11.59 0.58
C MET A 346 1.60 -11.44 1.49
N CYS A 347 0.42 -11.17 0.93
CA CYS A 347 -0.83 -11.13 1.71
C CYS A 347 -1.20 -12.47 2.37
N THR A 348 -0.62 -13.59 1.94
CA THR A 348 -0.79 -14.90 2.57
C THR A 348 0.40 -15.30 3.45
N GLY A 349 1.49 -14.51 3.40
CA GLY A 349 2.70 -14.71 4.20
C GLY A 349 2.57 -14.11 5.60
N SER A 350 3.66 -13.52 6.09
CA SER A 350 3.73 -13.02 7.47
C SER A 350 2.83 -11.81 7.74
N ILE A 351 2.36 -11.11 6.70
CA ILE A 351 1.33 -10.05 6.80
C ILE A 351 0.11 -10.57 7.55
N SER A 352 -0.35 -11.76 7.20
CA SER A 352 -1.59 -12.33 7.73
C SER A 352 -1.37 -13.45 8.72
N MET A 353 -0.29 -14.23 8.58
CA MET A 353 -0.01 -15.36 9.45
C MET A 353 0.45 -14.89 10.83
N ILE A 354 1.65 -14.31 10.95
CA ILE A 354 2.13 -13.78 12.24
C ILE A 354 1.44 -12.45 12.59
N GLY A 355 1.25 -11.58 11.59
CA GLY A 355 0.74 -10.23 11.83
C GLY A 355 -0.76 -10.14 12.08
N GLY A 356 -1.50 -11.24 11.83
CA GLY A 356 -2.95 -11.32 12.01
C GLY A 356 -3.73 -10.21 11.31
N HIS A 357 -4.93 -9.95 11.80
CA HIS A 357 -5.84 -8.93 11.24
C HIS A 357 -5.29 -7.51 11.35
N GLY A 358 -4.51 -7.22 12.41
CA GLY A 358 -3.93 -5.90 12.64
C GLY A 358 -2.98 -5.51 11.53
N THR A 359 -2.02 -6.39 11.22
CA THR A 359 -1.03 -6.18 10.16
C THR A 359 -1.65 -6.32 8.77
N ALA A 360 -2.58 -7.26 8.57
CA ALA A 360 -3.33 -7.41 7.32
C ALA A 360 -4.10 -6.15 6.92
N GLY A 361 -4.82 -5.53 7.86
CA GLY A 361 -5.53 -4.27 7.58
C GLY A 361 -4.61 -3.08 7.35
N ALA A 362 -3.33 -3.18 7.74
CA ALA A 362 -2.38 -2.08 7.70
C ALA A 362 -1.50 -2.10 6.44
N PHE A 363 -1.04 -3.28 6.05
CA PHE A 363 -0.31 -3.48 4.80
C PHE A 363 -1.23 -3.72 3.60
N GLY A 364 -2.47 -4.17 3.81
CA GLY A 364 -3.46 -4.34 2.75
C GLY A 364 -3.64 -3.09 1.88
N PRO A 365 -3.97 -1.92 2.46
CA PRO A 365 -4.12 -0.68 1.69
C PRO A 365 -2.83 -0.25 0.99
N LEU A 366 -1.68 -0.43 1.65
CA LEU A 366 -0.37 -0.13 1.05
C LEU A 366 -0.12 -0.97 -0.21
N LEU A 367 -0.49 -2.25 -0.20
CA LEU A 367 -0.35 -3.12 -1.37
C LEU A 367 -1.36 -2.75 -2.47
N GLU A 368 -2.56 -2.30 -2.11
CA GLU A 368 -3.54 -1.75 -3.06
C GLU A 368 -3.00 -0.50 -3.76
N ASP A 369 -2.31 0.40 -3.03
CA ASP A 369 -1.62 1.56 -3.60
C ASP A 369 -0.49 1.16 -4.57
N MET A 370 0.05 -0.06 -4.43
CA MET A 370 1.05 -0.66 -5.34
C MET A 370 0.41 -1.44 -6.52
N ASN A 371 -0.87 -1.18 -6.84
CA ASN A 371 -1.65 -1.86 -7.88
C ASN A 371 -1.93 -3.35 -7.62
N VAL A 372 -1.99 -3.78 -6.35
CA VAL A 372 -2.44 -5.13 -5.98
C VAL A 372 -3.92 -5.10 -5.62
N ASP A 373 -4.77 -5.29 -6.61
CA ASP A 373 -6.22 -5.24 -6.43
C ASP A 373 -6.72 -6.19 -5.34
N GLY A 374 -7.40 -5.64 -4.32
CA GLY A 374 -8.04 -6.39 -3.25
C GLY A 374 -7.09 -7.00 -2.23
N ALA A 375 -5.87 -6.49 -2.12
CA ALA A 375 -4.89 -6.96 -1.14
C ALA A 375 -5.42 -6.90 0.30
N THR A 376 -6.17 -5.85 0.68
CA THR A 376 -6.78 -5.73 2.02
C THR A 376 -7.74 -6.88 2.29
N THR A 377 -8.58 -7.19 1.30
CA THR A 377 -9.56 -8.27 1.38
C THR A 377 -8.87 -9.63 1.47
N LEU A 378 -7.86 -9.87 0.64
CA LEU A 378 -7.14 -11.14 0.59
C LEU A 378 -6.32 -11.37 1.87
N ALA A 379 -5.60 -10.36 2.34
CA ALA A 379 -4.82 -10.43 3.58
C ALA A 379 -5.72 -10.68 4.80
N THR A 380 -6.88 -10.03 4.86
CA THR A 380 -7.81 -10.20 5.99
C THR A 380 -8.49 -11.58 5.99
N ALA A 381 -8.85 -12.09 4.80
CA ALA A 381 -9.34 -13.46 4.65
C ALA A 381 -8.26 -14.48 5.07
N ALA A 382 -7.02 -14.29 4.61
CA ALA A 382 -5.87 -15.11 4.99
C ALA A 382 -5.61 -15.10 6.50
N ALA A 383 -5.73 -13.95 7.17
CA ALA A 383 -5.56 -13.84 8.62
C ALA A 383 -6.65 -14.61 9.38
N THR A 384 -7.90 -14.55 8.91
CA THR A 384 -9.00 -15.32 9.49
C THR A 384 -8.81 -16.83 9.33
N PHE A 385 -8.37 -17.27 8.15
CA PHE A 385 -8.00 -18.66 7.91
C PHE A 385 -6.86 -19.09 8.85
N GLY A 386 -5.82 -18.26 8.97
CA GLY A 386 -4.68 -18.49 9.83
C GLY A 386 -5.11 -18.77 11.27
N LEU A 387 -5.92 -17.88 11.88
CA LEU A 387 -6.37 -18.03 13.27
C LEU A 387 -7.03 -19.39 13.50
N VAL A 388 -7.91 -19.82 12.58
CA VAL A 388 -8.60 -21.12 12.66
C VAL A 388 -7.60 -22.27 12.50
N ALA A 389 -6.75 -22.22 11.48
CA ALA A 389 -5.78 -23.28 11.20
C ALA A 389 -4.74 -23.44 12.33
N GLY A 390 -4.22 -22.33 12.85
CA GLY A 390 -3.27 -22.30 13.96
C GLY A 390 -3.86 -22.84 15.27
N SER A 391 -5.10 -22.47 15.59
CA SER A 391 -5.83 -23.00 16.76
C SER A 391 -6.15 -24.50 16.63
N LEU A 392 -6.49 -24.98 15.42
CA LEU A 392 -6.70 -26.41 15.18
C LEU A 392 -5.41 -27.24 15.25
N MET A 393 -4.27 -26.65 14.93
CA MET A 393 -2.98 -27.35 14.81
C MET A 393 -2.26 -27.55 16.16
N GLY A 394 -2.26 -26.53 17.03
CA GLY A 394 -1.37 -26.48 18.20
C GLY A 394 -1.56 -27.64 19.17
N GLY A 395 -2.79 -27.87 19.62
CA GLY A 395 -3.12 -28.95 20.56
C GLY A 395 -2.73 -30.35 20.05
N PRO A 396 -3.18 -30.77 18.85
CA PRO A 396 -2.79 -32.05 18.26
C PRO A 396 -1.28 -32.21 18.07
N LEU A 397 -0.57 -31.15 17.67
CA LEU A 397 0.88 -31.16 17.48
C LEU A 397 1.61 -31.43 18.78
N ALA A 398 1.31 -30.68 19.85
CA ALA A 398 1.91 -30.88 21.17
C ALA A 398 1.55 -32.24 21.76
N ASN A 399 0.28 -32.64 21.71
CA ASN A 399 -0.18 -33.95 22.18
C ASN A 399 0.56 -35.10 21.47
N GLY A 400 0.83 -34.97 20.17
CA GLY A 400 1.62 -35.94 19.41
C GLY A 400 3.11 -35.96 19.80
N LEU A 401 3.70 -34.81 20.13
CA LEU A 401 5.08 -34.73 20.63
C LEU A 401 5.20 -35.36 22.03
N ILE A 402 4.32 -34.98 22.95
CA ILE A 402 4.31 -35.44 24.35
C ILE A 402 4.19 -36.96 24.41
N LYS A 403 3.21 -37.54 23.70
CA LYS A 403 2.99 -39.00 23.70
C LYS A 403 4.09 -39.79 23.01
N LYS A 404 4.59 -39.32 21.86
CA LYS A 404 5.58 -40.08 21.07
C LYS A 404 6.97 -40.07 21.72
N LYS A 405 7.29 -39.02 22.48
CA LYS A 405 8.60 -38.84 23.12
C LYS A 405 8.58 -39.01 24.64
N ASN A 406 7.45 -39.41 25.23
CA ASN A 406 7.27 -39.56 26.68
C ASN A 406 7.76 -38.32 27.47
N LEU A 407 7.37 -37.12 27.01
CA LEU A 407 7.91 -35.88 27.56
C LEU A 407 7.42 -35.55 28.98
N MET A 408 6.44 -36.29 29.49
CA MET A 408 5.96 -36.12 30.88
C MET A 408 7.08 -36.36 31.89
N ASP A 409 8.08 -37.17 31.55
CA ASP A 409 9.25 -37.43 32.40
C ASP A 409 10.15 -36.20 32.57
N THR A 410 9.99 -35.20 31.69
CA THR A 410 10.73 -33.92 31.72
C THR A 410 9.89 -32.76 32.24
N ALA A 411 8.62 -33.00 32.57
CA ALA A 411 7.73 -31.95 33.05
C ALA A 411 8.10 -31.56 34.48
N VAL A 412 8.40 -30.27 34.68
CA VAL A 412 8.70 -29.70 35.99
C VAL A 412 7.43 -29.04 36.52
N TYR A 413 7.02 -29.37 37.73
CA TYR A 413 5.93 -28.67 38.42
C TYR A 413 6.47 -27.33 38.92
N GLU A 414 6.07 -26.24 38.28
CA GLU A 414 6.36 -24.86 38.71
C GLU A 414 5.06 -24.25 39.27
N ASP A 415 5.14 -23.55 40.40
CA ASP A 415 3.97 -22.92 41.05
C ASP A 415 3.49 -21.71 40.22
N ASP A 416 2.25 -21.75 39.75
CA ASP A 416 1.64 -20.73 38.88
C ASP A 416 1.33 -19.41 39.61
N SER A 417 1.56 -19.34 40.94
CA SER A 417 1.35 -18.15 41.77
C SER A 417 2.06 -16.89 41.25
N MET A 418 3.22 -17.05 40.60
CA MET A 418 3.97 -15.94 39.98
C MET A 418 3.23 -15.28 38.81
N LEU A 419 2.44 -16.03 38.03
CA LEU A 419 1.70 -15.49 36.88
C LEU A 419 0.48 -14.66 37.35
N VAL A 420 -0.11 -15.03 38.49
CA VAL A 420 -1.26 -14.35 39.09
C VAL A 420 -0.86 -13.02 39.76
N GLU A 421 0.37 -12.90 40.28
CA GLU A 421 0.85 -11.66 40.91
C GLU A 421 1.09 -10.50 39.92
N GLU A 422 1.40 -10.78 38.65
CA GLU A 422 1.60 -9.74 37.62
C GLU A 422 0.27 -9.10 37.19
N GLU A 423 -0.84 -9.85 37.11
CA GLU A 423 -2.17 -9.31 36.78
C GLU A 423 -2.71 -8.34 37.86
N ILE A 424 -2.35 -8.56 39.14
CA ILE A 424 -2.89 -7.81 40.28
C ILE A 424 -2.18 -6.44 40.48
N LYS A 425 -0.98 -6.23 39.93
CA LYS A 425 -0.14 -5.04 40.20
C LYS A 425 -0.49 -3.78 39.41
N HIS A 426 -1.42 -3.81 38.47
CA HIS A 426 -1.81 -2.61 37.69
C HIS A 426 -3.14 -2.02 38.18
N ARG A 427 -3.08 -1.13 39.18
CA ARG A 427 -4.19 -0.20 39.45
C ARG A 427 -4.26 0.81 38.31
N ARG A 428 -5.30 0.69 37.48
CA ARG A 428 -5.62 1.66 36.42
C ARG A 428 -6.42 2.81 37.04
N GLU A 429 -6.02 4.04 36.77
CA GLU A 429 -6.77 5.22 37.19
C GLU A 429 -7.15 6.04 35.96
N VAL A 430 -8.38 6.56 35.94
CA VAL A 430 -8.91 7.38 34.82
C VAL A 430 -8.01 8.60 34.55
N SER A 431 -7.36 9.14 35.59
CA SER A 431 -6.40 10.24 35.51
C SER A 431 -5.19 9.96 34.62
N MET A 432 -4.83 8.68 34.41
CA MET A 432 -3.65 8.25 33.66
C MET A 432 -3.89 8.14 32.14
N TYR A 433 -5.14 8.16 31.69
CA TYR A 433 -5.48 8.08 30.27
C TYR A 433 -5.07 9.33 29.47
N ALA A 434 -5.22 10.52 30.04
CA ALA A 434 -4.82 11.75 29.34
C ALA A 434 -3.29 11.78 29.08
N PRO A 435 -2.41 11.52 30.07
CA PRO A 435 -0.98 11.35 29.82
C PRO A 435 -0.65 10.28 28.76
N ALA A 436 -1.33 9.13 28.78
CA ALA A 436 -1.14 8.07 27.78
C ALA A 436 -1.48 8.56 26.36
N VAL A 437 -2.60 9.26 26.19
CA VAL A 437 -3.00 9.87 24.90
C VAL A 437 -1.97 10.90 24.45
N TYR A 438 -1.45 11.74 25.36
CA TYR A 438 -0.40 12.71 25.02
C TYR A 438 0.88 12.02 24.54
N GLN A 439 1.30 10.95 25.24
CA GLN A 439 2.47 10.15 24.86
C GLN A 439 2.31 9.51 23.47
N LEU A 440 1.15 8.92 23.20
CA LEU A 440 0.81 8.37 21.89
C LEU A 440 0.82 9.45 20.81
N THR A 441 0.15 10.58 21.05
CA THR A 441 0.01 11.66 20.07
C THR A 441 1.36 12.30 19.73
N LEU A 442 2.24 12.49 20.73
CA LEU A 442 3.60 12.97 20.51
C LEU A 442 4.43 11.98 19.69
N ALA A 443 4.37 10.68 20.02
CA ALA A 443 5.06 9.65 19.26
C ALA A 443 4.56 9.57 17.81
N MET A 444 3.25 9.72 17.59
CA MET A 444 2.64 9.78 16.26
C MET A 444 3.12 11.00 15.48
N GLY A 445 3.06 12.20 16.07
CA GLY A 445 3.43 13.45 15.41
C GLY A 445 4.92 13.53 15.06
N ILE A 446 5.81 13.08 15.94
CA ILE A 446 7.24 12.97 15.62
C ILE A 446 7.46 11.84 14.59
N GLY A 447 6.71 10.75 14.74
CA GLY A 447 6.76 9.60 13.86
C GLY A 447 6.50 9.91 12.40
N THR A 448 5.56 10.81 12.09
CA THR A 448 5.28 11.21 10.69
C THR A 448 6.48 11.91 10.05
N VAL A 449 7.23 12.70 10.81
CA VAL A 449 8.48 13.32 10.34
C VAL A 449 9.54 12.26 10.06
N ILE A 450 9.68 11.27 10.95
CA ILE A 450 10.59 10.14 10.74
C ILE A 450 10.20 9.34 9.49
N SER A 451 8.90 9.03 9.31
CA SER A 451 8.40 8.34 8.12
C SER A 451 8.70 9.14 6.84
N PHE A 452 8.58 10.46 6.86
CA PHE A 452 8.94 11.33 5.73
C PHE A 452 10.45 11.34 5.43
N VAL A 453 11.30 11.27 6.45
CA VAL A 453 12.76 11.14 6.25
C VAL A 453 13.09 9.76 5.68
N LEU A 454 12.44 8.71 6.17
CA LEU A 454 12.63 7.34 5.68
C LEU A 454 12.20 7.20 4.21
N SER A 455 11.13 7.86 3.77
CA SER A 455 10.71 7.78 2.36
C SER A 455 11.72 8.40 1.38
N LYS A 456 12.60 9.32 1.84
CA LYS A 456 13.70 9.86 1.02
C LYS A 456 14.83 8.85 0.74
N THR A 457 14.85 7.71 1.43
CA THR A 457 15.86 6.67 1.22
C THR A 457 15.62 5.83 -0.05
N GLY A 458 14.51 6.06 -0.76
CA GLY A 458 14.08 5.26 -1.91
C GLY A 458 13.28 4.02 -1.53
N MET A 459 13.09 3.75 -0.24
CA MET A 459 12.23 2.67 0.26
C MET A 459 10.83 3.21 0.63
N THR A 460 9.81 2.46 0.27
CA THR A 460 8.41 2.67 0.66
C THR A 460 8.15 2.13 2.07
N PHE A 461 7.74 2.98 2.99
CA PHE A 461 7.40 2.59 4.35
C PHE A 461 5.94 2.92 4.65
N PRO A 462 5.20 2.03 5.34
CA PRO A 462 3.92 2.39 5.92
C PRO A 462 4.05 3.61 6.84
N ILE A 463 3.04 4.50 6.81
CA ILE A 463 3.05 5.77 7.55
C ILE A 463 3.28 5.60 9.07
N TYR A 464 2.87 4.46 9.65
CA TYR A 464 3.00 4.15 11.07
C TYR A 464 4.39 3.62 11.48
N ILE A 465 5.29 3.26 10.55
CA ILE A 465 6.60 2.72 10.93
C ILE A 465 7.41 3.75 11.72
N GLY A 466 7.39 5.01 11.30
CA GLY A 466 8.07 6.08 12.01
C GLY A 466 7.52 6.28 13.43
N SER A 467 6.20 6.24 13.63
CA SER A 467 5.60 6.39 14.96
C SER A 467 5.88 5.19 15.86
N MET A 468 5.90 3.98 15.31
CA MET A 468 6.29 2.76 16.02
C MET A 468 7.75 2.82 16.50
N ILE A 469 8.69 3.29 15.66
CA ILE A 469 10.10 3.47 16.03
C ILE A 469 10.25 4.52 17.14
N VAL A 470 9.59 5.67 16.99
CA VAL A 470 9.63 6.74 18.00
C VAL A 470 9.09 6.25 19.34
N ALA A 471 7.97 5.52 19.36
CA ALA A 471 7.41 4.92 20.57
C ALA A 471 8.39 3.93 21.24
N ALA A 472 9.06 3.08 20.46
CA ALA A 472 10.08 2.16 20.97
C ALA A 472 11.27 2.93 21.59
N VAL A 473 11.72 4.01 20.97
CA VAL A 473 12.79 4.86 21.51
C VAL A 473 12.33 5.54 22.80
N MET A 474 11.15 6.16 22.82
CA MET A 474 10.58 6.79 24.01
C MET A 474 10.45 5.80 25.18
N ARG A 475 9.98 4.58 24.90
CA ARG A 475 9.86 3.51 25.91
C ARG A 475 11.20 3.17 26.54
N ASN A 476 12.22 2.92 25.72
CA ASN A 476 13.53 2.50 26.21
C ASN A 476 14.24 3.66 26.93
N ILE A 477 14.15 4.90 26.44
CA ILE A 477 14.73 6.06 27.14
C ILE A 477 14.13 6.18 28.55
N SER A 478 12.80 6.11 28.66
CA SER A 478 12.11 6.14 29.96
C SER A 478 12.62 5.05 30.92
N GLU A 479 12.78 3.81 30.44
CA GLU A 479 13.18 2.66 31.27
C GLU A 479 14.66 2.64 31.69
N TYR A 480 15.55 3.28 30.92
CA TYR A 480 16.98 3.36 31.25
C TYR A 480 17.35 4.61 32.03
N THR A 481 16.57 5.69 31.90
CA THR A 481 16.85 6.97 32.58
C THR A 481 15.95 7.22 33.79
N ASP A 482 14.84 6.49 33.93
CA ASP A 482 13.75 6.76 34.88
C ASP A 482 13.22 8.22 34.82
N GLY A 483 13.48 8.93 33.71
CA GLY A 483 13.26 10.37 33.60
C GLY A 483 11.81 10.80 33.42
N PHE A 484 10.94 9.89 32.96
CA PHE A 484 9.50 10.12 32.85
C PHE A 484 8.74 8.80 32.87
N ARG A 485 7.51 8.79 33.40
CA ARG A 485 6.69 7.59 33.54
C ARG A 485 5.90 7.30 32.27
N ILE A 486 6.01 6.08 31.74
CA ILE A 486 5.16 5.58 30.65
C ILE A 486 3.96 4.86 31.24
N HIS A 487 2.76 5.23 30.79
CA HIS A 487 1.49 4.66 31.24
C HIS A 487 1.10 3.47 30.37
N MET A 488 1.82 2.35 30.53
CA MET A 488 1.68 1.17 29.64
C MET A 488 0.28 0.55 29.66
N GLY A 489 -0.37 0.49 30.82
CA GLY A 489 -1.71 -0.09 30.93
C GLY A 489 -2.72 0.65 30.06
N GLU A 490 -2.75 1.98 30.19
CA GLU A 490 -3.64 2.86 29.44
C GLU A 490 -3.26 2.94 27.95
N ILE A 491 -1.96 2.95 27.63
CA ILE A 491 -1.49 2.89 26.23
C ILE A 491 -1.96 1.61 25.54
N ASN A 492 -1.88 0.46 26.21
CA ASN A 492 -2.33 -0.82 25.67
C ASN A 492 -3.86 -0.88 25.51
N ASP A 493 -4.61 -0.32 26.45
CA ASP A 493 -6.07 -0.22 26.37
C ASP A 493 -6.50 0.65 25.17
N LEU A 494 -5.89 1.83 25.02
CA LEU A 494 -6.12 2.74 23.90
C LEU A 494 -5.75 2.07 22.56
N GLY A 495 -4.60 1.41 22.50
CA GLY A 495 -4.16 0.64 21.34
C GLY A 495 -5.17 -0.44 20.93
N SER A 496 -5.72 -1.17 21.90
CA SER A 496 -6.71 -2.24 21.66
C SER A 496 -8.07 -1.70 21.18
N ILE A 497 -8.50 -0.55 21.72
CA ILE A 497 -9.69 0.16 21.24
C ILE A 497 -9.49 0.61 19.79
N CYS A 498 -8.34 1.23 19.50
CA CYS A 498 -7.98 1.67 18.17
C CYS A 498 -7.88 0.51 17.18
N LEU A 499 -7.27 -0.62 17.55
CA LEU A 499 -7.25 -1.85 16.73
C LEU A 499 -8.66 -2.28 16.35
N SER A 500 -9.59 -2.27 17.31
CA SER A 500 -10.96 -2.72 17.10
C SER A 500 -11.74 -1.79 16.17
N LEU A 501 -11.57 -0.48 16.31
CA LEU A 501 -12.19 0.52 15.43
C LEU A 501 -11.58 0.49 14.03
N PHE A 502 -10.26 0.47 13.93
CA PHE A 502 -9.52 0.33 12.68
C PHE A 502 -9.97 -0.90 11.90
N LEU A 503 -10.00 -2.06 12.57
CA LEU A 503 -10.43 -3.31 11.96
C LEU A 503 -11.92 -3.24 11.60
N GLY A 504 -12.77 -2.66 12.46
CA GLY A 504 -14.19 -2.48 12.16
C GLY A 504 -14.42 -1.71 10.86
N VAL A 505 -13.73 -0.57 10.67
CA VAL A 505 -13.82 0.23 9.44
C VAL A 505 -13.25 -0.55 8.25
N ALA A 506 -12.07 -1.16 8.40
CA ALA A 506 -11.47 -1.97 7.34
C ALA A 506 -12.38 -3.12 6.87
N MET A 507 -13.12 -3.74 7.80
CA MET A 507 -13.99 -4.87 7.50
C MET A 507 -15.27 -4.45 6.76
N ILE A 508 -15.87 -3.29 7.09
CA ILE A 508 -17.08 -2.81 6.40
C ILE A 508 -16.77 -2.28 5.00
N THR A 509 -15.53 -1.88 4.71
CA THR A 509 -15.09 -1.41 3.39
C THR A 509 -14.57 -2.51 2.47
N LEU A 510 -14.59 -3.78 2.90
CA LEU A 510 -14.09 -4.91 2.12
C LEU A 510 -14.87 -5.15 0.81
N LYS A 511 -14.12 -5.41 -0.26
CA LYS A 511 -14.64 -5.68 -1.61
C LYS A 511 -14.63 -7.17 -1.90
N LEU A 512 -15.63 -7.89 -1.38
CA LEU A 512 -15.68 -9.36 -1.41
C LEU A 512 -15.62 -9.97 -2.82
N TRP A 513 -16.07 -9.26 -3.86
CA TRP A 513 -16.03 -9.75 -5.23
C TRP A 513 -14.61 -9.95 -5.79
N GLN A 514 -13.60 -9.26 -5.25
CA GLN A 514 -12.20 -9.41 -5.67
C GLN A 514 -11.60 -10.77 -5.28
N LEU A 515 -12.15 -11.45 -4.26
CA LEU A 515 -11.68 -12.77 -3.81
C LEU A 515 -12.00 -13.89 -4.80
N ALA A 516 -13.09 -13.78 -5.58
CA ALA A 516 -13.61 -14.90 -6.37
C ALA A 516 -12.61 -15.39 -7.42
N ALA A 517 -11.89 -14.46 -8.07
CA ALA A 517 -10.89 -14.78 -9.09
C ALA A 517 -9.61 -15.42 -8.50
N LEU A 518 -9.33 -15.18 -7.21
CA LEU A 518 -8.10 -15.62 -6.54
C LEU A 518 -8.32 -16.78 -5.56
N ALA A 519 -9.54 -17.30 -5.45
CA ALA A 519 -9.90 -18.29 -4.43
C ALA A 519 -9.03 -19.56 -4.47
N LEU A 520 -8.81 -20.13 -5.66
CA LEU A 520 -7.99 -21.34 -5.80
C LEU A 520 -6.50 -21.08 -5.50
N PRO A 521 -5.84 -20.07 -6.10
CA PRO A 521 -4.47 -19.70 -5.71
C PRO A 521 -4.32 -19.42 -4.22
N LEU A 522 -5.28 -18.71 -3.61
CA LEU A 522 -5.30 -18.39 -2.19
C LEU A 522 -5.31 -19.66 -1.34
N PHE A 523 -6.15 -20.65 -1.67
CA PHE A 523 -6.19 -21.91 -0.94
C PHE A 523 -4.84 -22.66 -0.98
N ILE A 524 -4.18 -22.70 -2.13
CA ILE A 524 -2.87 -23.35 -2.29
C ILE A 524 -1.80 -22.64 -1.46
N LEU A 525 -1.76 -21.30 -1.52
CA LEU A 525 -0.83 -20.50 -0.74
C LEU A 525 -1.00 -20.73 0.76
N LEU A 526 -2.25 -20.70 1.25
CA LEU A 526 -2.57 -20.91 2.65
C LEU A 526 -2.28 -22.34 3.12
N ALA A 527 -2.55 -23.35 2.29
CA ALA A 527 -2.16 -24.73 2.58
C ALA A 527 -0.63 -24.85 2.73
N GLY A 528 0.13 -24.15 1.90
CA GLY A 528 1.59 -24.03 2.03
C GLY A 528 2.02 -23.48 3.39
N GLN A 529 1.33 -22.45 3.89
CA GLN A 529 1.60 -21.88 5.21
C GLN A 529 1.28 -22.85 6.35
N VAL A 530 0.19 -23.60 6.27
CA VAL A 530 -0.15 -24.65 7.24
C VAL A 530 0.95 -25.71 7.30
N VAL A 531 1.43 -26.17 6.15
CA VAL A 531 2.50 -27.17 6.07
C VAL A 531 3.81 -26.62 6.64
N LEU A 532 4.19 -25.39 6.26
CA LEU A 532 5.37 -24.71 6.80
C LEU A 532 5.28 -24.62 8.33
N MET A 533 4.16 -24.13 8.86
CA MET A 533 3.98 -23.94 10.30
C MET A 533 4.08 -25.27 11.04
N TYR A 534 3.42 -26.32 10.54
CA TYR A 534 3.47 -27.65 11.15
C TYR A 534 4.91 -28.19 11.22
N ILE A 535 5.65 -28.11 10.11
CA ILE A 535 7.05 -28.55 10.04
C ILE A 535 7.92 -27.71 10.98
N PHE A 536 7.77 -26.40 10.93
CA PHE A 536 8.57 -25.45 11.70
C PHE A 536 8.39 -25.65 13.21
N ALA A 537 7.15 -25.69 13.69
CA ALA A 537 6.87 -25.90 15.10
C ALA A 537 7.31 -27.29 15.58
N ARG A 538 7.05 -28.34 14.79
CA ARG A 538 7.36 -29.72 15.17
C ARG A 538 8.85 -30.05 15.20
N PHE A 539 9.62 -29.54 14.24
CA PHE A 539 11.02 -29.96 14.05
C PHE A 539 12.03 -28.88 14.42
N ILE A 540 11.71 -27.60 14.22
CA ILE A 540 12.65 -26.50 14.47
C ILE A 540 12.43 -25.96 15.89
N VAL A 541 11.24 -25.44 16.19
CA VAL A 541 10.93 -24.85 17.52
C VAL A 541 11.15 -25.87 18.62
N PHE A 542 10.52 -27.04 18.50
CA PHE A 542 10.65 -28.10 19.50
C PHE A 542 12.12 -28.52 19.74
N LYS A 543 12.94 -28.62 18.68
CA LYS A 543 14.34 -29.05 18.80
C LYS A 543 15.24 -27.97 19.40
N CYS A 544 15.08 -26.72 18.95
CA CYS A 544 15.86 -25.59 19.44
C CYS A 544 15.50 -25.21 20.88
N MET A 545 14.26 -25.43 21.31
CA MET A 545 13.79 -25.19 22.67
C MET A 545 14.02 -26.38 23.61
N ARG A 546 15.05 -27.21 23.38
CA ARG A 546 15.51 -28.33 24.23
C ARG A 546 14.70 -29.63 24.22
N SER A 547 13.66 -29.73 23.38
CA SER A 547 12.90 -30.97 23.16
C SER A 547 12.26 -31.58 24.43
N ASP A 548 11.96 -30.76 25.43
CA ASP A 548 11.29 -31.14 26.67
C ASP A 548 9.77 -30.84 26.60
N TYR A 549 9.07 -31.06 27.71
CA TYR A 549 7.65 -30.75 27.83
C TYR A 549 7.34 -29.27 27.51
N ASP A 550 8.12 -28.34 28.08
CA ASP A 550 7.98 -26.89 27.84
C ASP A 550 8.13 -26.56 26.35
N ALA A 551 9.08 -27.20 25.65
CA ALA A 551 9.26 -27.06 24.21
C ALA A 551 8.03 -27.50 23.41
N ALA A 552 7.31 -28.53 23.86
CA ALA A 552 6.08 -28.99 23.22
C ALA A 552 4.93 -28.01 23.42
N VAL A 553 4.79 -27.44 24.63
CA VAL A 553 3.81 -26.37 24.92
C VAL A 553 4.14 -25.10 24.12
N LEU A 554 5.41 -24.71 24.08
CA LEU A 554 5.91 -23.61 23.24
C LEU A 554 5.63 -23.84 21.75
N ALA A 555 5.79 -25.06 21.25
CA ALA A 555 5.48 -25.38 19.86
C ALA A 555 3.97 -25.22 19.56
N ALA A 556 3.08 -25.61 20.49
CA ALA A 556 1.64 -25.35 20.37
C ALA A 556 1.30 -23.86 20.41
N GLY A 557 1.91 -23.10 21.31
CA GLY A 557 1.79 -21.64 21.35
C GLY A 557 2.28 -21.00 20.05
N THR A 558 3.39 -21.51 19.50
CA THR A 558 3.98 -21.03 18.24
C THR A 558 3.08 -21.31 17.04
N CYS A 559 2.37 -22.44 17.00
CA CYS A 559 1.33 -22.66 15.99
C CYS A 559 0.18 -21.65 16.09
N GLY A 560 -0.19 -21.26 17.32
CA GLY A 560 -1.29 -20.32 17.57
C GLY A 560 -0.95 -18.89 17.16
N PHE A 561 0.15 -18.33 17.69
CA PHE A 561 0.56 -16.96 17.30
C PHE A 561 1.15 -16.94 15.88
N GLY A 562 1.90 -17.98 15.47
CA GLY A 562 2.61 -18.04 14.20
C GLY A 562 1.71 -18.07 12.97
N MET A 563 0.43 -18.42 13.14
CA MET A 563 -0.59 -18.33 12.11
C MET A 563 -1.77 -17.46 12.56
N GLY A 564 -1.63 -16.67 13.62
CA GLY A 564 -2.75 -15.95 14.16
C GLY A 564 -2.36 -14.76 14.98
N ALA A 565 -2.65 -14.84 16.27
CA ALA A 565 -2.39 -13.80 17.23
C ALA A 565 -2.03 -14.43 18.58
N THR A 566 -1.45 -13.63 19.48
CA THR A 566 -1.10 -14.06 20.84
C THR A 566 -2.26 -14.75 21.60
N PRO A 567 -3.54 -14.30 21.51
CA PRO A 567 -4.65 -15.01 22.15
C PRO A 567 -4.80 -16.47 21.70
N ASN A 568 -4.57 -16.77 20.41
CA ASN A 568 -4.63 -18.14 19.89
C ASN A 568 -3.49 -19.00 20.43
N ALA A 569 -2.33 -18.38 20.63
CA ALA A 569 -1.20 -19.01 21.30
C ALA A 569 -1.57 -19.44 22.71
N MET A 570 -2.18 -18.52 23.47
CA MET A 570 -2.61 -18.77 24.85
C MET A 570 -3.67 -19.87 24.91
N ALA A 571 -4.68 -19.83 24.03
CA ALA A 571 -5.71 -20.86 23.95
C ALA A 571 -5.12 -22.24 23.63
N ASN A 572 -4.17 -22.32 22.70
CA ASN A 572 -3.48 -23.57 22.36
C ASN A 572 -2.67 -24.11 23.54
N MET A 573 -1.93 -23.25 24.23
CA MET A 573 -1.13 -23.65 25.39
C MET A 573 -2.04 -24.09 26.54
N GLN A 574 -3.10 -23.34 26.84
CA GLN A 574 -4.10 -23.69 27.86
C GLN A 574 -4.74 -25.05 27.58
N ALA A 575 -5.17 -25.31 26.34
CA ALA A 575 -5.75 -26.60 25.97
C ALA A 575 -4.78 -27.78 26.14
N VAL A 576 -3.46 -27.55 26.01
CA VAL A 576 -2.44 -28.56 26.28
C VAL A 576 -2.22 -28.70 27.79
N THR A 577 -2.05 -27.60 28.52
CA THR A 577 -1.74 -27.63 29.94
C THR A 577 -2.92 -28.08 30.82
N GLU A 578 -4.17 -27.82 30.42
CA GLU A 578 -5.38 -28.37 31.08
C GLU A 578 -5.42 -29.90 31.04
N LYS A 579 -4.89 -30.50 29.97
CA LYS A 579 -4.84 -31.96 29.80
C LYS A 579 -3.62 -32.59 30.48
N TYR A 580 -2.53 -31.84 30.59
CA TYR A 580 -1.24 -32.30 31.07
C TYR A 580 -0.83 -31.50 32.32
N LEU A 581 0.24 -30.72 32.23
CA LEU A 581 0.81 -29.94 33.34
C LEU A 581 0.97 -28.45 32.93
N PRO A 582 0.90 -27.50 33.87
CA PRO A 582 1.25 -26.10 33.62
C PRO A 582 2.70 -25.95 33.11
N SER A 583 2.98 -24.85 32.38
CA SER A 583 4.31 -24.52 31.86
C SER A 583 4.58 -23.02 31.96
N VAL A 584 5.12 -22.58 33.10
CA VAL A 584 5.39 -21.15 33.36
C VAL A 584 6.35 -20.58 32.31
N LYS A 585 7.35 -21.36 31.87
CA LYS A 585 8.27 -20.92 30.80
C LYS A 585 7.55 -20.57 29.50
N ALA A 586 6.62 -21.41 29.04
CA ALA A 586 5.90 -21.16 27.79
C ALA A 586 4.99 -19.93 27.92
N PHE A 587 4.28 -19.82 29.05
CA PHE A 587 3.39 -18.70 29.35
C PHE A 587 4.12 -17.38 29.58
N LEU A 588 5.40 -17.39 29.92
CA LEU A 588 6.24 -16.19 30.01
C LEU A 588 6.87 -15.82 28.66
N LEU A 589 7.41 -16.79 27.93
CA LEU A 589 8.15 -16.55 26.68
C LEU A 589 7.25 -16.10 25.52
N VAL A 590 6.07 -16.72 25.37
CA VAL A 590 5.20 -16.46 24.22
C VAL A 590 4.61 -15.06 24.23
N PRO A 591 4.07 -14.51 25.34
CA PRO A 591 3.64 -13.12 25.38
C PRO A 591 4.80 -12.15 25.12
N ILE A 592 5.94 -12.32 25.79
CA ILE A 592 7.08 -11.40 25.63
C ILE A 592 7.54 -11.34 24.17
N VAL A 593 7.74 -12.48 23.51
CA VAL A 593 8.23 -12.49 22.12
C VAL A 593 7.11 -12.21 21.13
N GLY A 594 5.97 -12.88 21.30
CA GLY A 594 4.84 -12.84 20.39
C GLY A 594 4.10 -11.50 20.38
N SER A 595 3.78 -10.92 21.55
CA SER A 595 3.04 -9.65 21.58
C SER A 595 3.94 -8.42 21.53
N MET A 596 5.15 -8.45 22.11
CA MET A 596 5.99 -7.24 22.17
C MET A 596 6.90 -7.08 20.94
N PHE A 597 7.50 -8.16 20.44
CA PHE A 597 8.56 -8.04 19.42
C PHE A 597 8.20 -8.61 18.06
N ALA A 598 7.33 -9.62 17.98
CA ALA A 598 6.99 -10.25 16.70
C ALA A 598 6.36 -9.25 15.73
N ASP A 599 5.38 -8.45 16.16
CA ASP A 599 4.72 -7.44 15.31
C ASP A 599 5.69 -6.37 14.81
N PHE A 600 6.62 -5.94 15.67
CA PHE A 600 7.65 -4.97 15.33
C PHE A 600 8.61 -5.52 14.25
N LEU A 601 9.18 -6.71 14.48
CA LEU A 601 10.09 -7.37 13.55
C LEU A 601 9.38 -7.77 12.25
N ASN A 602 8.13 -8.19 12.36
CA ASN A 602 7.30 -8.58 11.22
C ASN A 602 7.07 -7.36 10.31
N SER A 603 6.65 -6.22 10.87
CA SER A 603 6.44 -4.99 10.10
C SER A 603 7.70 -4.54 9.34
N LEU A 604 8.88 -4.62 9.97
CA LEU A 604 10.14 -4.31 9.30
C LEU A 604 10.47 -5.31 8.19
N THR A 605 10.28 -6.61 8.46
CA THR A 605 10.57 -7.68 7.49
C THR A 605 9.62 -7.60 6.29
N ILE A 606 8.33 -7.39 6.51
CA ILE A 606 7.34 -7.19 5.43
C ILE A 606 7.75 -6.01 4.57
N THR A 607 8.09 -4.87 5.18
CA THR A 607 8.51 -3.67 4.45
C THR A 607 9.74 -3.95 3.59
N PHE A 608 10.73 -4.67 4.12
CA PHE A 608 11.90 -5.08 3.34
C PHE A 608 11.53 -5.96 2.13
N PHE A 609 10.66 -6.97 2.33
CA PHE A 609 10.24 -7.85 1.25
C PHE A 609 9.43 -7.11 0.18
N ILE A 610 8.53 -6.20 0.56
CA ILE A 610 7.74 -5.40 -0.37
C ILE A 610 8.67 -4.55 -1.26
N ASN A 611 9.64 -3.87 -0.67
CA ASN A 611 10.61 -3.04 -1.42
C ASN A 611 11.61 -3.85 -2.26
N PHE A 612 11.78 -5.14 -1.97
CA PHE A 612 12.60 -6.03 -2.80
C PHE A 612 11.82 -6.58 -4.00
N LEU A 613 10.49 -6.63 -3.90
CA LEU A 613 9.61 -7.25 -4.89
C LEU A 613 8.91 -6.23 -5.81
N GLY A 614 8.61 -5.04 -5.29
CA GLY A 614 8.13 -3.88 -6.05
C GLY A 614 9.28 -3.01 -6.46
#